data_AF-Q0UE87-F1
#
_entry.id   AF-Q0UE87-F1
#
_cell.length_a   1.000
_cell.length_b   1.000
_cell.length_c   1.000
_cell.angle_alpha   90.00
_cell.angle_beta   90.00
_cell.angle_gamma   90.00
#
_symmetry.space_group_name_H-M   'P 1'
#
loop_
_entity.id
_entity.type
_entity.pdbx_description
1 polymer ?
#
loop_
_entity_poly.entity_id
_entity_poly.type
_entity_poly.pdbx_seq_one_letter_code
_entity_poly.pdbx_strand_id
1 'polypeptide(L)'
;MGTTLTLGRFLLGSVAIITSIGGFIADWDHTHVYNPKWPPHAKFHNGQTMSTGLLLGLSALYHLIRPIANKKDSLHFVILLLSLNWVAQLSAAVYPGALPVDPEFGKGFPQLYICAVLFSMIGIGYYLERSRIIKASHQIHSKAT
;
A
#
# COMPACT_ATOMS: atom_id res chain seq x y z
N MET A 1 21.01 -14.67 -8.20
CA MET A 1 19.66 -15.10 -8.61
C MET A 1 18.79 -13.87 -8.77
N GLY A 2 18.48 -13.47 -10.01
CA GLY A 2 17.70 -12.26 -10.28
C GLY A 2 16.24 -12.37 -9.83
N THR A 3 15.62 -11.24 -9.50
CA THR A 3 14.20 -11.16 -9.20
C THR A 3 13.38 -11.40 -10.47
N THR A 4 12.70 -12.54 -10.57
CA THR A 4 11.76 -12.81 -11.66
C THR A 4 10.56 -11.86 -11.55
N LEU A 5 10.26 -11.09 -12.59
CA LEU A 5 9.06 -10.27 -12.66
C LEU A 5 7.86 -11.18 -12.98
N THR A 6 7.01 -11.42 -11.99
CA THR A 6 5.76 -12.17 -12.13
C THR A 6 4.58 -11.20 -12.07
N LEU A 7 3.42 -11.59 -12.60
CA LEU A 7 2.20 -10.76 -12.49
C LEU A 7 1.87 -10.42 -11.03
N GLY A 8 2.00 -11.37 -10.11
CA GLY A 8 1.75 -11.12 -8.69
C GLY A 8 2.73 -10.10 -8.08
N ARG A 9 4.02 -10.19 -8.41
CA ARG A 9 5.02 -9.19 -7.98
C ARG A 9 4.83 -7.85 -8.64
N PHE A 10 4.38 -7.82 -9.90
CA PHE A 10 4.05 -6.58 -10.60
C PHE A 10 2.90 -5.86 -9.88
N LEU A 11 1.79 -6.56 -9.61
CA LEU A 11 0.65 -5.98 -8.89
C LEU A 11 1.06 -5.44 -7.51
N LEU A 12 1.75 -6.25 -6.70
CA LEU A 12 2.21 -5.82 -5.37
C LEU A 12 3.22 -4.68 -5.44
N GLY A 13 4.12 -4.69 -6.43
CA GLY A 13 5.08 -3.61 -6.67
C GLY A 13 4.39 -2.31 -7.08
N SER A 14 3.38 -2.37 -7.93
CA SER A 14 2.56 -1.21 -8.31
C SER A 14 1.85 -0.62 -7.11
N VAL A 15 1.22 -1.45 -6.26
CA VAL A 15 0.58 -0.96 -5.03
C VAL A 15 1.62 -0.32 -4.11
N ALA A 16 2.81 -0.92 -3.97
CA ALA A 16 3.86 -0.36 -3.15
C ALA A 16 4.33 1.03 -3.65
N ILE A 17 4.47 1.21 -4.95
CA ILE A 17 4.79 2.51 -5.55
C ILE A 17 3.66 3.52 -5.30
N ILE A 18 2.41 3.12 -5.52
CA ILE A 18 1.24 3.98 -5.29
C ILE A 18 1.15 4.38 -3.82
N THR A 19 1.33 3.45 -2.87
CA THR A 19 1.40 3.76 -1.44
C THR A 19 2.53 4.75 -1.13
N SER A 20 3.67 4.63 -1.82
CA SER A 20 4.82 5.51 -1.56
C SER A 20 4.60 6.96 -1.98
N ILE A 21 3.96 7.19 -3.13
CA ILE A 21 3.88 8.53 -3.74
C ILE A 21 2.46 9.10 -3.77
N GLY A 22 1.44 8.28 -3.54
CA GLY A 22 0.03 8.65 -3.69
C GLY A 22 -0.38 9.81 -2.79
N GLY A 23 0.08 9.81 -1.53
CA GLY A 23 -0.16 10.94 -0.61
C GLY A 23 0.46 12.25 -1.11
N PHE A 24 1.66 12.21 -1.70
CA PHE A 24 2.27 13.41 -2.28
C PHE A 24 1.53 13.90 -3.52
N ILE A 25 0.97 12.99 -4.32
CA ILE A 25 0.17 13.39 -5.49
C ILE A 25 -1.16 14.02 -5.07
N ALA A 26 -1.80 13.48 -4.03
CA ALA A 26 -3.12 13.92 -3.59
C ALA A 26 -3.08 15.13 -2.64
N ASP A 27 -2.03 15.27 -1.83
CA ASP A 27 -2.06 16.18 -0.68
C ASP A 27 -1.01 17.31 -0.81
N TRP A 28 -0.14 17.28 -1.83
CA TRP A 28 0.85 18.34 -2.07
C TRP A 28 0.28 19.50 -2.89
N ASP A 29 -0.83 20.06 -2.44
CA ASP A 29 -1.55 21.12 -3.15
C ASP A 29 -2.28 22.11 -2.22
N HIS A 30 -3.04 23.02 -2.82
CA HIS A 30 -3.80 24.08 -2.13
C HIS A 30 -5.08 23.59 -1.42
N THR A 31 -5.51 22.36 -1.70
CA THR A 31 -6.63 21.73 -1.00
C THR A 31 -6.19 21.08 0.31
N HIS A 32 -4.91 20.70 0.43
CA HIS A 32 -4.31 20.04 1.60
C HIS A 32 -3.15 20.84 2.22
N VAL A 33 -1.89 20.43 2.02
CA VAL A 33 -0.73 20.94 2.79
C VAL A 33 -0.53 22.46 2.65
N TYR A 34 -0.91 23.04 1.52
CA TYR A 34 -0.87 24.49 1.27
C TYR A 34 -2.17 25.22 1.59
N ASN A 35 -3.23 24.52 2.03
CA ASN A 35 -4.51 25.14 2.36
C ASN A 35 -4.34 26.14 3.53
N PRO A 36 -4.62 27.45 3.34
CA PRO A 36 -4.47 28.43 4.41
C PRO A 36 -5.51 28.28 5.54
N LYS A 37 -6.61 27.55 5.30
CA LYS A 37 -7.68 27.30 6.28
C LYS A 37 -7.34 26.17 7.24
N TRP A 38 -6.44 25.26 6.84
CA TRP A 38 -6.00 24.17 7.70
C TRP A 38 -5.13 24.69 8.84
N PRO A 39 -5.43 24.35 10.11
CA PRO A 39 -4.55 24.66 11.24
C PRO A 39 -3.15 24.07 11.01
N PRO A 40 -2.08 24.69 11.55
CA PRO A 40 -0.72 24.15 11.42
C PRO A 40 -0.58 22.68 11.81
N HIS A 41 -1.34 22.23 12.81
CA HIS A 41 -1.31 20.85 13.29
C HIS A 41 -1.95 19.85 12.30
N ALA A 42 -2.97 20.25 11.54
CA ALA A 42 -3.54 19.40 10.49
C ALA A 42 -2.52 19.16 9.37
N LYS A 43 -1.76 20.19 8.99
CA LYS A 43 -0.66 20.08 8.02
C LYS A 43 0.47 19.18 8.52
N PHE A 44 0.78 19.24 9.81
CA PHE A 44 1.75 18.32 10.43
C PHE A 44 1.30 16.86 10.30
N HIS A 45 0.05 16.54 10.66
CA HIS A 45 -0.49 15.18 10.52
C HIS A 45 -0.65 14.74 9.06
N ASN A 46 -0.92 15.66 8.14
CA ASN A 46 -0.92 15.36 6.72
C ASN A 46 0.48 15.03 6.20
N GLY A 47 1.50 15.82 6.57
CA GLY A 47 2.91 15.50 6.32
C GLY A 47 3.31 14.14 6.89
N GLN A 48 2.90 13.85 8.13
CA GLN A 48 3.09 12.55 8.76
C GLN A 48 2.45 11.41 7.94
N THR A 49 1.24 11.61 7.42
CA THR A 49 0.52 10.61 6.61
C THR A 49 1.24 10.36 5.28
N MET A 50 1.62 11.42 4.55
CA MET A 50 2.39 11.31 3.31
C MET A 50 3.71 10.56 3.52
N SER A 51 4.46 10.93 4.57
CA SER A 51 5.73 10.26 4.92
C SER A 51 5.52 8.82 5.37
N THR A 52 4.43 8.51 6.07
CA THR A 52 4.11 7.14 6.49
C THR A 52 3.83 6.25 5.27
N GLY A 53 3.05 6.74 4.30
CA GLY A 53 2.82 6.04 3.03
C GLY A 53 4.14 5.75 2.30
N LEU A 54 5.03 6.75 2.18
CA LEU A 54 6.37 6.60 1.62
C LEU A 54 7.16 5.48 2.29
N LEU A 55 7.27 5.50 3.61
CA LEU A 55 8.04 4.53 4.37
C LEU A 55 7.47 3.11 4.25
N LEU A 56 6.13 2.96 4.30
CA LEU A 56 5.46 1.67 4.16
C LEU A 56 5.65 1.08 2.75
N GLY A 57 5.45 1.89 1.70
CA GLY A 57 5.60 1.46 0.32
C GLY A 57 7.05 1.08 -0.02
N LEU A 58 8.05 1.88 0.41
CA LEU A 58 9.46 1.54 0.23
C LEU A 58 9.86 0.28 0.99
N SER A 59 9.35 0.10 2.22
CA SER A 59 9.60 -1.11 3.01
C SER A 59 9.01 -2.35 2.33
N ALA A 60 7.79 -2.24 1.79
CA ALA A 60 7.15 -3.31 1.03
C ALA A 60 7.94 -3.66 -0.25
N LEU A 61 8.41 -2.66 -1.01
CA LEU A 61 9.27 -2.87 -2.18
C LEU A 61 10.56 -3.60 -1.79
N TYR A 62 11.24 -3.17 -0.74
CA TYR A 62 12.45 -3.80 -0.24
C TYR A 62 12.21 -5.28 0.10
N HIS A 63 11.15 -5.58 0.85
CA HIS A 63 10.80 -6.96 1.22
C HIS A 63 10.33 -7.80 0.02
N LEU A 64 9.81 -7.17 -1.02
CA LEU A 64 9.42 -7.85 -2.25
C LEU A 64 10.66 -8.26 -3.05
N ILE A 65 11.66 -7.39 -3.19
CA ILE A 65 12.83 -7.61 -4.07
C ILE A 65 14.02 -8.30 -3.40
N ARG A 66 14.18 -8.17 -2.08
CA ARG A 66 15.36 -8.69 -1.38
C ARG A 66 15.46 -10.23 -1.47
N PRO A 67 16.67 -10.79 -1.57
CA PRO A 67 16.87 -12.23 -1.41
C PRO A 67 16.46 -12.67 0.00
N ILE A 68 15.64 -13.72 0.12
CA ILE A 68 15.23 -14.26 1.41
C ILE A 68 14.94 -15.76 1.33
N ALA A 69 15.30 -16.49 2.40
CA ALA A 69 15.03 -17.93 2.52
C ALA A 69 13.53 -18.20 2.70
N ASN A 70 12.88 -17.53 3.67
CA ASN A 70 11.44 -17.70 3.89
C ASN A 70 10.61 -16.71 3.04
N LYS A 71 10.28 -17.14 1.82
CA LYS A 71 9.48 -16.34 0.87
C LYS A 71 8.03 -16.16 1.32
N LYS A 72 7.46 -17.11 2.09
CA LYS A 72 6.06 -17.03 2.56
C LYS A 72 5.91 -15.93 3.60
N ASP A 73 6.78 -15.91 4.60
CA ASP A 73 6.75 -14.89 5.66
C ASP A 73 7.03 -13.50 5.08
N SER A 74 7.98 -13.38 4.13
CA SER A 74 8.24 -12.12 3.44
C SER A 74 7.00 -11.62 2.69
N LEU A 75 6.26 -12.52 2.02
CA LEU A 75 5.04 -12.16 1.32
C LEU A 75 3.96 -11.67 2.31
N HIS A 76 3.77 -12.35 3.44
CA HIS A 76 2.82 -11.89 4.47
C HIS A 76 3.18 -10.51 5.01
N PHE A 77 4.48 -10.26 5.25
CA PHE A 77 4.93 -8.95 5.71
C PHE A 77 4.72 -7.85 4.66
N VAL A 78 4.94 -8.14 3.38
CA VAL A 78 4.60 -7.22 2.28
C VAL A 78 3.11 -6.90 2.29
N ILE A 79 2.23 -7.91 2.38
CA ILE A 79 0.78 -7.68 2.41
C ILE A 79 0.38 -6.82 3.62
N LEU A 80 0.96 -7.08 4.79
CA LEU A 80 0.73 -6.28 6.00
C LEU A 80 1.10 -4.82 5.75
N LEU A 81 2.33 -4.54 5.32
CA LEU A 81 2.80 -3.17 5.07
C LEU A 81 1.94 -2.42 4.05
N LEU A 82 1.56 -3.09 2.95
CA LEU A 82 0.70 -2.49 1.94
C LEU A 82 -0.71 -2.23 2.44
N SER A 83 -1.24 -3.06 3.34
CA SER A 83 -2.61 -2.92 3.85
C SER A 83 -2.74 -1.84 4.92
N LEU A 84 -1.72 -1.65 5.76
CA LEU A 84 -1.79 -0.74 6.92
C LEU A 84 -2.20 0.68 6.54
N ASN A 85 -1.61 1.25 5.49
CA ASN A 85 -1.91 2.61 5.05
C ASN A 85 -3.39 2.75 4.61
N TRP A 86 -3.88 1.80 3.81
CA TRP A 86 -5.24 1.86 3.26
C TRP A 86 -6.31 1.52 4.30
N VAL A 87 -6.02 0.64 5.26
CA VAL A 87 -6.90 0.42 6.41
C VAL A 87 -6.99 1.69 7.25
N ALA A 88 -5.86 2.34 7.55
CA ALA A 88 -5.85 3.60 8.27
C ALA A 88 -6.65 4.68 7.52
N GLN A 89 -6.47 4.80 6.20
CA GLN A 89 -7.23 5.72 5.34
C GLN A 89 -8.76 5.50 5.43
N LEU A 90 -9.23 4.25 5.35
CA LEU A 90 -10.65 3.95 5.46
C LEU A 90 -11.18 4.22 6.87
N SER A 91 -10.40 3.87 7.89
CA SER A 91 -10.78 4.11 9.29
C SER A 91 -10.84 5.60 9.64
N ALA A 92 -10.14 6.47 8.90
CA ALA A 92 -10.15 7.91 9.15
C ALA A 92 -11.58 8.50 9.14
N ALA A 93 -12.49 7.93 8.33
CA ALA A 93 -13.88 8.39 8.21
C ALA A 93 -14.74 8.11 9.45
N VAL A 94 -14.29 7.28 10.40
CA VAL A 94 -15.06 6.97 11.63
C VAL A 94 -14.77 7.94 12.78
N TYR A 95 -13.75 8.79 12.67
CA TYR A 95 -13.41 9.73 13.73
C TYR A 95 -14.39 10.92 13.76
N PRO A 96 -14.79 11.40 14.95
CA PRO A 96 -15.74 12.50 15.06
C PRO A 96 -15.30 13.76 14.30
N GLY A 97 -16.16 14.25 13.42
CA GLY A 97 -15.91 15.46 12.63
C GLY A 97 -14.96 15.28 11.43
N ALA A 98 -14.44 14.07 11.18
CA ALA A 98 -13.64 13.79 10.01
C ALA A 98 -14.51 13.70 8.74
N LEU A 99 -14.05 14.31 7.66
CA LEU A 99 -14.66 14.18 6.33
C LEU A 99 -13.61 13.69 5.34
N PRO A 100 -13.96 12.80 4.40
CA PRO A 100 -13.03 12.37 3.36
C PRO A 100 -12.61 13.49 2.40
N VAL A 101 -13.44 14.53 2.27
CA VAL A 101 -13.21 15.69 1.42
C VAL A 101 -13.79 16.91 2.14
N ASP A 102 -13.04 18.01 2.17
CA ASP A 102 -13.61 19.28 2.68
C ASP A 102 -14.81 19.69 1.79
N PRO A 103 -15.94 20.15 2.37
CA PRO A 103 -17.14 20.46 1.61
C PRO A 103 -16.96 21.47 0.46
N GLU A 104 -15.91 22.29 0.52
CA GLU A 104 -15.56 23.25 -0.52
C GLU A 104 -14.95 22.60 -1.78
N PHE A 105 -14.34 21.41 -1.66
CA PHE A 105 -13.69 20.70 -2.77
C PHE A 105 -14.50 19.53 -3.31
N GLY A 106 -15.57 19.13 -2.62
CA GLY A 106 -16.46 18.09 -3.12
C GLY A 106 -17.32 17.43 -2.06
N LYS A 107 -17.88 16.27 -2.43
CA LYS A 107 -18.72 15.43 -1.58
C LYS A 107 -18.38 13.95 -1.80
N GLY A 108 -18.74 13.12 -0.82
CA GLY A 108 -18.60 11.67 -0.90
C GLY A 108 -17.25 11.17 -0.39
N PHE A 109 -16.86 9.98 -0.85
CA PHE A 109 -15.68 9.26 -0.35
C PHE A 109 -14.84 8.72 -1.52
N PRO A 110 -14.16 9.59 -2.29
CA PRO A 110 -13.39 9.17 -3.48
C PRO A 110 -12.29 8.13 -3.14
N GLN A 111 -11.71 8.21 -1.94
CA GLN A 111 -10.68 7.29 -1.47
C GLN A 111 -11.21 5.85 -1.34
N LEU A 112 -12.51 5.63 -1.16
CA LEU A 112 -13.11 4.29 -1.08
C LEU A 112 -12.87 3.50 -2.37
N TYR A 113 -13.03 4.13 -3.54
CA TYR A 113 -12.82 3.47 -4.84
C TYR A 113 -11.33 3.12 -5.05
N ILE A 114 -10.43 4.03 -4.67
CA ILE A 114 -8.99 3.79 -4.72
C ILE A 114 -8.63 2.61 -3.81
N CYS A 115 -9.11 2.61 -2.57
CA CYS A 115 -8.87 1.51 -1.63
C CYS A 115 -9.41 0.19 -2.18
N ALA A 116 -10.61 0.16 -2.78
CA ALA A 116 -11.16 -1.05 -3.38
C ALA A 116 -10.28 -1.63 -4.49
N VAL A 117 -9.75 -0.77 -5.38
CA VAL A 117 -8.81 -1.20 -6.43
C VAL A 117 -7.51 -1.74 -5.83
N LEU A 118 -6.91 -1.01 -4.88
CA LEU A 118 -5.63 -1.40 -4.28
C LEU A 118 -5.74 -2.68 -3.45
N PHE A 119 -6.81 -2.86 -2.67
CA PHE A 119 -7.06 -4.13 -1.97
C PHE A 119 -7.31 -5.28 -2.94
N SER A 120 -7.96 -5.04 -4.07
CA SER A 120 -8.12 -6.06 -5.12
C SER A 120 -6.77 -6.47 -5.71
N MET A 121 -5.90 -5.51 -6.03
CA MET A 121 -4.54 -5.78 -6.50
C MET A 121 -3.70 -6.53 -5.46
N ILE A 122 -3.81 -6.17 -4.18
CA ILE A 122 -3.17 -6.86 -3.06
C ILE A 122 -3.64 -8.31 -2.98
N GLY A 123 -4.95 -8.55 -3.00
CA GLY A 123 -5.54 -9.89 -2.90
C GLY A 123 -5.15 -10.79 -4.08
N ILE A 124 -5.24 -10.27 -5.31
CA ILE A 124 -4.84 -11.01 -6.52
C ILE A 124 -3.33 -11.27 -6.51
N GLY A 125 -2.52 -10.25 -6.19
CA GLY A 125 -1.07 -10.36 -6.11
C GLY A 125 -0.62 -11.40 -5.08
N TYR A 126 -1.26 -11.40 -3.90
CA TYR A 126 -1.05 -12.39 -2.85
C TYR A 126 -1.37 -13.81 -3.35
N TYR A 127 -2.55 -14.01 -3.94
CA TYR A 127 -2.99 -15.31 -4.42
C TYR A 127 -2.02 -15.91 -5.45
N LEU A 128 -1.57 -15.09 -6.42
CA LEU A 128 -0.63 -15.51 -7.46
C LEU A 128 0.73 -15.88 -6.88
N GLU A 129 1.30 -15.04 -6.01
CA GLU A 129 2.62 -15.31 -5.42
C GLU A 129 2.60 -16.47 -4.43
N ARG A 130 1.57 -16.58 -3.60
CA ARG A 130 1.39 -17.73 -2.69
C ARG A 130 1.35 -19.04 -3.49
N SER A 131 0.56 -19.07 -4.56
CA SER A 131 0.43 -20.25 -5.43
C SER A 131 1.77 -20.63 -6.07
N ARG A 132 2.53 -19.64 -6.55
CA ARG A 132 3.86 -19.84 -7.12
C ARG A 132 4.86 -20.40 -6.10
N ILE A 133 4.87 -19.86 -4.89
CA ILE A 133 5.78 -20.29 -3.81
C ILE A 133 5.47 -21.74 -3.40
N ILE A 134 4.19 -22.11 -3.26
CA ILE A 134 3.79 -23.48 -2.92
C ILE A 134 4.22 -24.46 -4.01
N LYS A 135 3.93 -24.15 -5.28
CA LYS A 135 4.35 -25.00 -6.41
C LYS A 135 5.86 -25.22 -6.44
N ALA A 136 6.64 -24.16 -6.24
CA ALA A 136 8.10 -24.25 -6.19
C ALA A 136 8.59 -25.13 -5.02
N SER A 137 7.95 -25.07 -3.84
CA SER A 137 8.32 -25.94 -2.72
C SER A 137 8.06 -27.43 -2.99
N HIS A 138 6.95 -27.77 -3.64
CA HIS A 138 6.66 -29.17 -4.02
C HIS A 138 7.66 -29.71 -5.05
N GLN A 139 8.04 -28.90 -6.04
CA GLN A 139 9.02 -29.30 -7.05
C GLN A 139 10.41 -29.57 -6.46
N ILE A 140 10.82 -28.81 -5.44
CA ILE A 140 12.10 -29.03 -4.75
C ILE A 140 12.05 -30.35 -3.98
N HIS A 141 10.96 -30.61 -3.24
CA HIS A 141 10.82 -31.84 -2.47
C HIS A 141 10.79 -33.09 -3.37
N SER A 142 10.06 -33.05 -4.49
CA SER A 142 9.97 -34.15 -5.45
C SER A 142 11.29 -34.47 -6.18
N LYS A 143 12.24 -33.54 -6.24
CA LYS A 143 13.57 -33.78 -6.85
C LYS A 143 14.60 -34.30 -5.85
N ALA A 144 14.29 -34.23 -4.55
CA ALA A 144 15.17 -34.67 -3.47
C ALA A 144 14.91 -36.12 -3.03
N THR A 145 13.85 -36.73 -3.54
CA THR A 145 13.48 -38.15 -3.41
C THR A 145 13.83 -38.91 -4.67
#